data_AF-A0A5S3YKI7-F1
#
_entry.id   AF-A0A5S3YKI7-F1
#
_cell.length_a   1.000
_cell.length_b   1.000
_cell.length_c   1.000
_cell.angle_alpha   90.00
_cell.angle_beta   90.00
_cell.angle_gamma   90.00
#
_symmetry.space_group_name_H-M   'P 1'
#
loop_
_entity.id
_entity.type
_entity.pdbx_description
1 polymer ?
#
loop_
_entity_poly.entity_id
_entity_poly.type
_entity_poly.pdbx_seq_one_letter_code
_entity_poly.pdbx_strand_id
1 'polypeptide(L)'
;GKKYQGRVFINDHWQLAIQHGAYGVHLGQEDLDKANLAAIQSAGLCLGVSTHGFYEMVRAHNYRPSYLAFGAIYPTTTKDMTGQIQGLEKLQHFVPL
;
A
#
# COMPACT_ATOMS: atom_id res chain seq x y z
N GLY A 1 -11.64 7.42 13.04
CA GLY A 1 -12.38 7.48 11.76
C GLY A 1 -13.78 8.03 11.93
N LYS A 2 -14.71 7.20 12.45
CA LYS A 2 -16.17 7.46 12.45
C LYS A 2 -16.59 8.87 12.90
N LYS A 3 -16.07 9.37 14.03
CA LYS A 3 -16.39 10.73 14.55
C LYS A 3 -16.18 11.85 13.53
N TYR A 4 -15.18 11.72 12.66
CA TYR A 4 -14.80 12.75 11.68
C TYR A 4 -15.02 12.29 10.23
N GLN A 5 -15.78 11.22 10.01
CA GLN A 5 -16.00 10.61 8.68
C GLN A 5 -14.70 10.27 7.93
N GLY A 6 -13.60 10.06 8.67
CA GLY A 6 -12.31 9.74 8.09
C GLY A 6 -12.21 8.28 7.64
N ARG A 7 -11.64 8.07 6.46
CA ARG A 7 -11.27 6.75 5.92
C ARG A 7 -10.00 6.27 6.61
N VAL A 8 -10.13 5.32 7.54
CA VAL A 8 -9.00 4.79 8.32
C VAL A 8 -8.43 3.57 7.61
N PHE A 9 -7.16 3.62 7.29
CA PHE A 9 -6.37 2.47 6.88
C PHE A 9 -5.52 1.99 8.06
N ILE A 10 -5.43 0.67 8.23
CA ILE A 10 -4.49 0.05 9.19
C ILE A 10 -3.29 -0.48 8.41
N ASN A 11 -2.08 -0.21 8.91
CA ASN A 11 -0.84 -0.69 8.29
C ASN A 11 -0.54 -2.12 8.74
N ASP A 12 -0.18 -2.99 7.78
CA ASP A 12 0.31 -4.37 7.90
C ASP A 12 -0.67 -5.40 8.52
N HIS A 13 -1.40 -5.01 9.56
CA HIS A 13 -2.26 -5.85 10.37
C HIS A 13 -3.66 -6.02 9.75
N TRP A 14 -3.75 -6.75 8.64
CA TRP A 14 -5.01 -6.98 7.93
C TRP A 14 -6.09 -7.65 8.79
N GLN A 15 -5.73 -8.53 9.74
CA GLN A 15 -6.72 -9.11 10.65
C GLN A 15 -7.37 -8.06 11.54
N LEU A 16 -6.58 -7.08 12.04
CA LEU A 16 -7.11 -5.97 12.84
C LEU A 16 -7.96 -5.03 11.98
N ALA A 17 -7.58 -4.81 10.72
CA ALA A 17 -8.38 -4.06 9.77
C ALA A 17 -9.78 -4.67 9.59
N ILE A 18 -9.86 -6.00 9.46
CA ILE A 18 -11.13 -6.73 9.41
C ILE A 18 -11.87 -6.64 10.74
N GLN A 19 -11.21 -6.98 11.84
CA GLN A 19 -11.81 -7.03 13.18
C GLN A 19 -12.46 -5.69 13.58
N HIS A 20 -11.85 -4.57 13.22
CA HIS A 20 -12.32 -3.25 13.58
C HIS A 20 -13.16 -2.56 12.49
N GLY A 21 -13.41 -3.23 11.36
CA GLY A 21 -14.14 -2.64 10.24
C GLY A 21 -13.49 -1.36 9.74
N ALA A 22 -12.17 -1.39 9.52
CA ALA A 22 -11.43 -0.30 8.93
C ALA A 22 -11.94 -0.01 7.51
N TYR A 23 -11.62 1.17 6.97
CA TYR A 23 -11.92 1.45 5.57
C TYR A 23 -11.01 0.64 4.63
N GLY A 24 -9.77 0.40 5.05
CA GLY A 24 -8.84 -0.41 4.28
C GLY A 24 -7.63 -0.85 5.08
N VAL A 25 -6.73 -1.54 4.37
CA VAL A 25 -5.43 -1.98 4.88
C VAL A 25 -4.35 -1.53 3.90
N HIS A 26 -3.19 -1.14 4.43
CA HIS A 26 -1.99 -0.89 3.64
C HIS A 26 -0.96 -1.98 3.91
N LEU A 27 -0.42 -2.58 2.86
CA LEU A 27 0.53 -3.69 2.93
C LEU A 27 1.82 -3.39 2.17
N GLY A 28 2.94 -3.84 2.72
CA GLY A 28 4.22 -3.93 2.02
C GLY A 28 4.31 -5.15 1.11
N GLN A 29 5.43 -5.25 0.36
CA GLN A 29 5.66 -6.37 -0.55
C GLN A 29 5.72 -7.72 0.17
N GLU A 30 6.37 -7.77 1.34
CA GLU A 30 6.51 -8.98 2.16
C GLU A 30 5.20 -9.40 2.84
N ASP A 31 4.34 -8.44 3.18
CA ASP A 31 3.05 -8.73 3.79
C ASP A 31 2.11 -9.42 2.80
N LEU A 32 2.20 -9.06 1.51
CA LEU A 32 1.42 -9.68 0.43
C LEU A 32 1.69 -11.19 0.30
N ASP A 33 2.88 -11.66 0.68
CA ASP A 33 3.20 -13.10 0.62
C ASP A 33 2.49 -13.90 1.73
N LYS A 34 2.08 -13.24 2.81
CA LYS A 34 1.52 -13.87 4.01
C LYS A 34 0.03 -13.55 4.20
N ALA A 35 -0.45 -12.44 3.64
CA ALA A 35 -1.80 -11.97 3.82
C ALA A 35 -2.82 -12.85 3.09
N ASN A 36 -3.95 -13.12 3.75
CA ASN A 36 -5.09 -13.75 3.08
C ASN A 36 -5.89 -12.69 2.31
N LEU A 37 -5.50 -12.45 1.06
CA LEU A 37 -6.11 -11.42 0.20
C LEU A 37 -7.60 -11.69 -0.07
N ALA A 38 -8.02 -12.96 -0.13
CA ALA A 38 -9.42 -13.31 -0.29
C ALA A 38 -10.26 -12.91 0.94
N ALA A 39 -9.71 -13.04 2.15
CA ALA A 39 -10.35 -12.58 3.37
C ALA A 39 -10.46 -11.05 3.41
N ILE A 40 -9.40 -10.33 3.00
CA ILE A 40 -9.40 -8.86 2.89
C ILE A 40 -10.49 -8.39 1.93
N GLN A 41 -10.57 -9.02 0.74
CA GLN A 41 -11.58 -8.71 -0.26
C GLN A 41 -13.00 -9.03 0.24
N SER A 42 -13.20 -10.19 0.86
CA SER A 42 -14.50 -10.62 1.40
C SER A 42 -15.00 -9.70 2.52
N ALA A 43 -14.08 -9.13 3.29
CA ALA A 43 -14.39 -8.12 4.31
C ALA A 43 -14.70 -6.72 3.72
N GLY A 44 -14.55 -6.54 2.39
CA GLY A 44 -14.83 -5.27 1.71
C GLY A 44 -13.80 -4.18 1.98
N LEU A 45 -12.59 -4.54 2.42
CA LEU A 45 -11.53 -3.56 2.71
C LEU A 45 -10.89 -3.03 1.41
N CYS A 46 -10.63 -1.72 1.37
CA CYS A 46 -9.73 -1.17 0.35
C CYS A 46 -8.29 -1.65 0.59
N LEU A 47 -7.63 -2.16 -0.46
CA LEU A 47 -6.24 -2.62 -0.39
C LEU A 47 -5.30 -1.54 -0.93
N GLY A 48 -4.38 -1.06 -0.10
CA GLY A 48 -3.24 -0.23 -0.51
C GLY A 48 -1.96 -1.04 -0.53
N VAL A 49 -1.08 -0.80 -1.50
CA VAL A 49 0.21 -1.51 -1.60
C VAL A 49 1.36 -0.54 -1.79
N SER A 50 2.43 -0.71 -0.99
CA SER A 50 3.71 0.01 -1.17
C SER A 50 4.54 -0.55 -2.33
N THR A 51 5.15 0.33 -3.11
CA THR A 51 5.97 0.00 -4.28
C THR A 51 7.19 0.94 -4.40
N HIS A 52 8.34 0.36 -4.74
CA HIS A 52 9.64 1.02 -4.82
C HIS A 52 10.34 0.77 -6.17
N GLY A 53 9.55 0.74 -7.25
CA GLY A 53 10.06 0.61 -8.60
C GLY A 53 9.19 -0.29 -9.48
N PHE A 54 9.63 -0.46 -10.72
CA PHE A 54 8.86 -1.12 -11.78
C PHE A 54 8.42 -2.54 -11.41
N TYR A 55 9.35 -3.36 -10.90
CA TYR A 55 9.06 -4.75 -10.56
C TYR A 55 7.95 -4.88 -9.50
N GLU A 56 8.06 -4.10 -8.42
CA GLU A 56 7.06 -4.10 -7.34
C GLU A 56 5.71 -3.58 -7.82
N MET A 57 5.69 -2.59 -8.72
CA MET A 57 4.45 -2.09 -9.31
C MET A 57 3.74 -3.14 -10.16
N VAL A 58 4.47 -3.85 -11.02
CA VAL A 58 3.90 -4.93 -11.83
C VAL A 58 3.41 -6.07 -10.95
N ARG A 59 4.20 -6.47 -9.94
CA ARG A 59 3.76 -7.45 -8.93
C ARG A 59 2.47 -6.99 -8.24
N ALA A 60 2.46 -5.76 -7.73
CA ALA A 60 1.32 -5.19 -7.02
C ALA A 60 0.06 -5.12 -7.90
N HIS A 61 0.21 -4.80 -9.19
CA HIS A 61 -0.91 -4.70 -10.13
C HIS A 61 -1.71 -6.01 -10.25
N ASN A 62 -1.06 -7.18 -10.14
CA ASN A 62 -1.73 -8.47 -10.19
C ASN A 62 -2.74 -8.68 -9.05
N TYR A 63 -2.56 -7.98 -7.92
CA TYR A 63 -3.48 -8.05 -6.78
C TYR A 63 -4.64 -7.06 -6.88
N ARG A 64 -4.70 -6.25 -7.95
CA ARG A 64 -5.75 -5.25 -8.22
C ARG A 64 -6.04 -4.35 -7.00
N PRO A 65 -5.02 -3.71 -6.39
CA PRO A 65 -5.20 -2.89 -5.21
C PRO A 65 -6.04 -1.65 -5.53
N SER A 66 -6.68 -1.11 -4.50
CA SER A 66 -7.43 0.15 -4.59
C SER A 66 -6.51 1.36 -4.79
N TYR A 67 -5.26 1.29 -4.33
CA TYR A 67 -4.22 2.27 -4.67
C TYR A 67 -2.81 1.67 -4.56
N LEU A 68 -1.86 2.32 -5.24
CA LEU A 68 -0.42 2.07 -5.10
C LEU A 68 0.24 3.27 -4.43
N ALA A 69 1.06 3.02 -3.41
CA ALA A 69 1.97 4.02 -2.87
C ALA A 69 3.32 3.84 -3.57
N PHE A 70 3.74 4.86 -4.32
CA PHE A 70 5.03 4.86 -5.02
C PHE A 70 6.03 5.71 -4.22
N GLY A 71 7.16 5.13 -3.84
CA GLY A 71 8.15 5.83 -3.03
C GLY A 71 9.44 5.07 -2.81
N ALA A 72 10.37 5.59 -2.01
CA ALA A 72 10.31 6.95 -1.44
C ALA A 72 10.69 8.00 -2.50
N ILE A 73 9.98 9.13 -2.54
CA ILE A 73 10.31 10.20 -3.50
C ILE A 73 11.58 10.94 -3.10
N TYR A 74 11.74 11.22 -1.81
CA TYR A 74 12.89 11.90 -1.24
C TYR A 74 13.53 11.05 -0.14
N PRO A 75 14.82 11.28 0.20
CA PRO A 75 15.45 10.68 1.36
C PRO A 75 14.65 10.98 2.65
N THR A 76 14.59 10.00 3.54
CA THR A 76 13.94 10.13 4.85
C THR A 76 14.79 9.46 5.93
N THR A 77 14.66 9.93 7.16
CA THR A 77 15.27 9.31 8.36
C THR A 77 14.28 8.39 9.09
N THR A 78 13.01 8.38 8.70
CA THR A 78 11.97 7.56 9.35
C THR A 78 12.11 6.07 9.05
N LYS A 79 12.62 5.73 7.87
CA LYS A 79 12.85 4.36 7.42
C LYS A 79 14.13 4.33 6.59
N ASP A 80 14.90 3.24 6.69
CA ASP A 80 16.02 3.02 5.78
C ASP A 80 15.48 2.77 4.37
N MET A 81 15.76 3.73 3.49
CA MET A 81 15.38 3.71 2.09
C MET A 81 16.61 3.65 1.17
N THR A 82 17.75 3.20 1.71
CA THR A 82 19.00 3.09 0.95
C THR A 82 18.79 2.19 -0.27
N GLY A 83 19.09 2.71 -1.46
CA GLY A 83 18.86 2.00 -2.73
C GLY A 83 17.41 1.95 -3.21
N GLN A 84 16.45 2.54 -2.48
CA GLN A 84 15.02 2.50 -2.79
C GLN A 84 14.40 3.88 -3.06
N ILE A 85 15.21 4.94 -3.19
CA ILE A 85 14.74 6.28 -3.57
C ILE A 85 14.36 6.30 -5.07
N GLN A 86 13.15 6.76 -5.35
CA GLN A 86 12.60 6.79 -6.71
C GLN A 86 12.72 8.16 -7.37
N GLY A 87 12.57 9.24 -6.62
CA GLY A 87 12.60 10.59 -7.17
C GLY A 87 11.40 10.96 -8.03
N LEU A 88 11.37 12.23 -8.45
CA LEU A 88 10.29 12.80 -9.27
C LEU A 88 10.31 12.30 -10.72
N GLU A 89 11.50 12.06 -11.28
CA GLU A 89 11.66 11.60 -12.68
C GLU A 89 10.95 10.25 -12.89
N LYS A 90 11.21 9.27 -12.01
CA LYS A 90 10.51 7.98 -12.08
C LYS A 90 9.01 8.15 -11.84
N LEU A 91 8.60 8.96 -10.86
CA LEU A 91 7.18 9.22 -10.60
C LEU A 91 6.45 9.73 -11.85
N GLN A 92 7.03 10.68 -12.57
CA GLN A 92 6.47 11.20 -13.83
C GLN A 92 6.31 10.13 -14.90
N HIS A 93 7.26 9.18 -15.00
CA HIS A 93 7.18 8.06 -15.93
C HIS A 93 6.03 7.10 -15.60
N PHE A 94 5.66 6.96 -14.32
CA PHE A 94 4.72 5.95 -13.85
C PHE A 94 3.26 6.40 -13.75
N VAL A 95 2.99 7.70 -13.67
CA VAL A 95 1.66 8.22 -13.36
C VAL A 95 0.88 8.75 -14.58
N PRO A 96 1.39 8.73 -15.83
CA PRO A 96 1.04 9.68 -16.90
C PRO A 96 -0.37 10.27 -16.78
N LEU A 97 -0.40 11.58 -16.46
CA LEU A 97 -1.59 12.42 -16.25
C LEU A 97 -2.54 12.40 -17.45
#